data_AF-A0A9X4AY50-F1
#
_entry.id   AF-A0A9X4AY50-F1
#
_cell.length_a   1.000
_cell.length_b   1.000
_cell.length_c   1.000
_cell.angle_alpha   90.00
_cell.angle_beta   90.00
_cell.angle_gamma   90.00
#
_symmetry.space_group_name_H-M   'P 1'
#
loop_
_entity.id
_entity.type
_entity.pdbx_description
1 polymer ?
#
loop_
_entity_poly.entity_id
_entity_poly.type
_entity_poly.pdbx_seq_one_letter_code
_entity_poly.pdbx_strand_id
1 'polypeptide(L)'
;MNVTATLKPGAADLDVVFGADGSNITIEVWGVDGLKLKGGASPVSQPSVRNGQSVKVSVLYDAVATESNLAIRVSGTFNGREQAKVQSFTINLGSQPKGTLDGESKVDKDGRPVKVMKSQ
;
A
#
# COMPACT_ATOMS: atom_id res chain seq x y z
N MET A 1 -9.66 10.83 0.62
CA MET A 1 -8.46 10.12 1.10
C MET A 1 -8.04 9.11 0.06
N ASN A 2 -6.77 9.13 -0.34
CA ASN A 2 -6.19 8.15 -1.24
C ASN A 2 -5.05 7.42 -0.52
N VAL A 3 -4.93 6.10 -0.71
CA VAL A 3 -3.82 5.33 -0.16
C VAL A 3 -3.10 4.64 -1.30
N THR A 4 -1.79 4.81 -1.34
CA THR A 4 -0.90 4.11 -2.26
C THR A 4 0.06 3.25 -1.47
N ALA A 5 0.50 2.14 -2.06
CA ALA A 5 1.42 1.21 -1.42
C ALA A 5 2.57 0.89 -2.37
N THR A 6 3.79 0.95 -1.84
CA THR A 6 4.98 0.38 -2.47
C THR A 6 5.31 -0.91 -1.74
N LEU A 7 5.05 -2.05 -2.40
CA LEU A 7 5.27 -3.38 -1.83
C LEU A 7 6.71 -3.83 -2.11
N LYS A 8 7.38 -4.37 -1.09
CA LYS A 8 8.76 -4.88 -1.13
C LYS A 8 8.81 -6.25 -0.45
N PRO A 9 9.80 -7.09 -0.76
CA PRO A 9 10.00 -8.33 -0.01
C PRO A 9 10.11 -8.07 1.51
N GLY A 10 9.11 -8.52 2.27
CA GLY A 10 9.05 -8.39 3.73
C GLY A 10 8.72 -6.99 4.28
N ALA A 11 8.35 -6.03 3.42
CA ALA A 11 7.99 -4.68 3.86
C ALA A 11 7.00 -3.98 2.92
N ALA A 12 6.26 -3.00 3.41
CA ALA A 12 5.50 -2.08 2.58
C ALA A 12 5.63 -0.65 3.11
N ASP A 13 5.76 0.28 2.18
CA ASP A 13 5.65 1.71 2.45
C ASP A 13 4.31 2.19 1.92
N LEU A 14 3.45 2.63 2.84
CA LEU A 14 2.12 3.15 2.55
C LEU A 14 2.19 4.68 2.60
N ASP A 15 1.57 5.32 1.63
CA ASP A 15 1.43 6.78 1.61
C ASP A 15 -0.05 7.14 1.57
N VAL A 16 -0.52 7.80 2.63
CA VAL A 16 -1.90 8.22 2.82
C VAL A 16 -2.00 9.70 2.50
N VAL A 17 -2.62 10.03 1.37
CA VAL A 17 -2.85 11.41 0.94
C VAL A 17 -4.27 11.85 1.32
N PHE A 18 -4.36 12.92 2.11
CA PHE A 18 -5.62 13.50 2.55
C PHE A 18 -6.08 14.56 1.54
N GLY A 19 -7.30 14.42 1.02
CA GLY A 19 -7.89 15.36 0.06
C GLY A 19 -8.74 16.46 0.69
N ALA A 20 -8.71 16.54 2.02
CA ALA A 20 -9.43 17.52 2.83
C ALA A 20 -8.75 17.62 4.20
N ASP A 21 -8.97 18.73 4.90
CA ASP A 21 -8.55 18.87 6.29
C ASP A 21 -9.30 17.84 7.17
N GLY A 22 -8.61 17.32 8.18
CA GLY A 22 -9.20 16.36 9.11
C GLY A 22 -8.57 16.40 10.49
N SER A 23 -9.27 15.84 11.47
CA SER A 23 -8.83 15.74 12.87
C SER A 23 -9.09 14.36 13.45
N ASN A 24 -8.39 14.03 14.54
CA ASN A 24 -8.48 12.74 15.21
C ASN A 24 -8.23 11.56 14.26
N ILE A 25 -7.16 11.67 13.47
CA ILE A 25 -6.84 10.66 12.46
C ILE A 25 -6.20 9.45 13.15
N THR A 26 -6.68 8.26 12.79
CA THR A 26 -6.09 6.97 13.17
C THR A 26 -5.88 6.15 11.91
N ILE A 27 -4.67 5.62 11.75
CA ILE A 27 -4.28 4.74 10.65
C ILE A 27 -3.88 3.40 11.25
N GLU A 28 -4.56 2.35 10.85
CA GLU A 28 -4.34 0.99 11.33
C GLU A 28 -3.99 0.11 10.15
N VAL A 29 -2.99 -0.75 10.31
CA VAL A 29 -2.56 -1.70 9.29
C VAL A 29 -2.54 -3.11 9.88
N TRP A 30 -3.09 -4.08 9.16
CA TRP A 30 -3.09 -5.48 9.55
C TRP A 30 -2.95 -6.40 8.33
N GLY A 31 -2.43 -7.60 8.58
CA GLY A 31 -2.39 -8.65 7.58
C GLY A 31 -3.68 -9.45 7.52
N VAL A 32 -4.05 -9.87 6.32
CA VAL A 32 -5.19 -10.74 6.00
C VAL A 32 -4.65 -11.97 5.29
N ASP A 33 -5.40 -13.08 5.32
CA ASP A 33 -5.05 -14.35 4.66
C ASP A 33 -3.72 -14.95 5.16
N GLY A 34 -3.46 -14.81 6.47
CA GLY A 34 -2.28 -15.38 7.12
C GLY A 34 -1.00 -14.52 7.03
N LEU A 35 -1.07 -13.33 6.45
CA LEU A 35 0.02 -12.35 6.49
C LEU A 35 0.30 -11.93 7.94
N LYS A 36 1.50 -12.18 8.42
CA LYS A 36 1.95 -11.76 9.75
C LYS A 36 2.77 -10.48 9.65
N LEU A 37 2.30 -9.44 10.32
CA LEU A 37 3.08 -8.21 10.50
C LEU A 37 4.12 -8.44 11.61
N LYS A 38 5.35 -8.02 11.36
CA LYS A 38 6.47 -8.07 12.33
C LYS A 38 6.67 -6.77 13.07
N GLY A 39 6.19 -5.67 12.52
CA GLY A 39 6.35 -4.35 13.10
C GLY A 39 5.99 -3.24 12.12
N GLY A 40 6.17 -2.01 12.58
CA GLY A 40 5.76 -0.81 11.87
C GLY A 40 5.04 0.13 12.82
N ALA A 41 4.96 1.41 12.43
CA ALA A 41 4.18 2.39 13.18
C ALA A 41 2.69 2.11 12.87
N SER A 42 2.07 1.19 13.60
CA SER A 42 0.63 0.93 13.52
C SER A 42 0.11 0.58 14.93
N PRO A 43 -0.88 1.31 15.47
CA PRO A 43 -1.57 2.42 14.83
C PRO A 43 -0.73 3.71 14.74
N VAL A 44 -0.93 4.51 13.69
CA VAL A 44 -0.47 5.90 13.63
C VAL A 44 -1.62 6.82 14.00
N SER A 45 -1.42 7.65 15.02
CA SER A 45 -2.37 8.71 15.36
C SER A 45 -1.82 10.07 14.93
N GLN A 46 -2.67 10.87 14.29
CA GLN A 46 -2.37 12.28 13.98
C GLN A 46 -3.51 13.15 14.53
N PRO A 47 -3.21 14.19 15.33
CA PRO A 47 -4.25 15.06 15.89
C PRO A 47 -5.00 15.81 14.79
N SER A 48 -4.28 16.19 13.72
CA SER A 48 -4.87 16.81 12.54
C SER A 48 -4.03 16.58 11.29
N VAL A 49 -4.67 16.70 10.13
CA VAL A 49 -4.05 16.68 8.80
C VAL A 49 -4.64 17.80 7.95
N ARG A 50 -3.85 18.31 7.02
CA ARG A 50 -4.29 19.30 6.03
C ARG A 50 -4.61 18.65 4.69
N ASN A 51 -5.42 19.32 3.89
CA ASN A 51 -5.60 18.98 2.48
C ASN A 51 -4.24 18.95 1.76
N GLY A 52 -3.99 17.89 0.99
CA GLY A 52 -2.74 17.60 0.30
C GLY A 52 -1.64 17.01 1.19
N GLN A 53 -1.84 16.96 2.52
CA GLN A 53 -0.87 16.34 3.42
C GLN A 53 -0.79 14.84 3.17
N SER A 54 0.43 14.33 3.23
CA SER A 54 0.73 12.91 3.08
C SER A 54 1.30 12.36 4.38
N VAL A 55 0.78 11.23 4.85
CA VAL A 55 1.28 10.52 6.03
C VAL A 55 1.84 9.17 5.58
N LYS A 56 3.13 8.97 5.86
CA LYS A 56 3.85 7.76 5.50
C LYS A 56 3.76 6.74 6.63
N VAL A 57 3.44 5.51 6.29
CA VAL A 57 3.39 4.37 7.22
C VAL A 57 4.22 3.24 6.64
N SER A 58 5.31 2.91 7.32
CA SER A 58 6.14 1.75 6.96
C SER A 58 5.76 0.57 7.84
N VAL A 59 5.55 -0.58 7.20
CA VAL A 59 5.25 -1.85 7.87
C VAL A 59 6.22 -2.93 7.42
N LEU A 60 6.53 -3.83 8.35
CA LEU A 60 7.34 -5.01 8.13
C LEU A 60 6.45 -6.24 8.28
N TYR A 61 6.64 -7.22 7.41
CA TYR A 61 5.90 -8.48 7.43
C TYR A 61 6.77 -9.66 7.04
N ASP A 62 6.34 -10.88 7.39
CA ASP A 62 6.99 -12.10 6.91
C ASP A 62 6.91 -12.19 5.38
N ALA A 63 8.01 -12.60 4.74
CA ALA A 63 7.98 -12.89 3.32
C ALA A 63 6.94 -13.99 3.05
N VAL A 64 5.94 -13.67 2.24
CA VAL A 64 4.86 -14.60 1.91
C VAL A 64 5.23 -15.42 0.68
N ALA A 65 5.16 -16.74 0.82
CA ALA A 65 5.36 -17.68 -0.30
C ALA A 65 4.13 -17.73 -1.23
N THR A 66 2.98 -17.34 -0.72
CA THR A 66 1.68 -17.32 -1.40
C THR A 66 1.12 -15.92 -1.46
N GLU A 67 0.07 -15.72 -2.26
CA GLU A 67 -0.69 -14.48 -2.25
C GLU A 67 -1.23 -14.19 -0.84
N SER A 68 -1.10 -12.95 -0.38
CA SER A 68 -1.67 -12.50 0.88
C SER A 68 -2.06 -11.03 0.77
N ASN A 69 -2.90 -10.54 1.68
CA ASN A 69 -3.42 -9.18 1.59
C ASN A 69 -2.97 -8.34 2.80
N LEU A 70 -2.53 -7.11 2.53
CA LEU A 70 -2.28 -6.10 3.54
C LEU A 70 -3.46 -5.13 3.54
N ALA A 71 -4.17 -5.04 4.66
CA ALA A 71 -5.28 -4.12 4.82
C ALA A 71 -4.86 -2.90 5.65
N ILE A 72 -5.38 -1.74 5.26
CA ILE A 72 -5.23 -0.48 5.96
C ILE A 72 -6.61 0.11 6.21
N ARG A 73 -6.82 0.63 7.42
CA ARG A 73 -7.95 1.49 7.77
C ARG A 73 -7.42 2.88 8.08
N VAL A 74 -8.04 3.88 7.49
CA VAL A 74 -7.84 5.29 7.86
C VAL A 74 -9.17 5.80 8.36
N SER A 75 -9.22 6.27 9.61
CA SER A 75 -10.40 6.90 10.20
C SER A 75 -10.08 8.28 10.74
N GLY A 76 -11.07 9.15 10.80
CA GLY A 76 -10.97 10.46 11.43
C GLY A 76 -12.17 11.33 11.12
N THR A 77 -12.15 12.57 11.60
CA THR A 77 -13.21 13.55 11.34
C THR A 77 -12.84 14.41 10.15
N PHE A 78 -13.67 14.41 9.11
CA PHE A 78 -13.51 15.22 7.90
C PHE A 78 -14.81 15.99 7.66
N ASN A 79 -14.72 17.29 7.38
CA ASN A 79 -15.90 18.15 7.20
C ASN A 79 -16.93 18.03 8.36
N GLY A 80 -16.44 17.88 9.59
CA GLY A 80 -17.27 17.75 10.79
C GLY A 80 -17.96 16.39 10.97
N ARG A 81 -17.63 15.37 10.16
CA ARG A 81 -18.20 14.03 10.28
C ARG A 81 -17.10 12.98 10.40
N GLU A 82 -17.34 11.97 11.23
CA GLU A 82 -16.47 10.79 11.26
C GLU A 82 -16.57 10.04 9.93
N GLN A 83 -15.41 9.73 9.36
CA GLN A 83 -15.29 8.93 8.15
C GLN A 83 -14.22 7.88 8.38
N ALA A 84 -14.43 6.70 7.79
CA ALA A 84 -13.44 5.65 7.74
C ALA A 84 -13.35 5.10 6.32
N LYS A 85 -12.14 4.74 5.89
CA LYS A 85 -11.88 4.06 4.63
C LYS A 85 -10.98 2.87 4.92
N VAL A 86 -11.39 1.71 4.42
CA VAL A 86 -10.55 0.51 4.40
C VAL A 86 -10.10 0.27 2.95
N GLN A 87 -8.83 -0.07 2.78
CA GLN A 87 -8.25 -0.43 1.50
C GLN A 87 -7.32 -1.63 1.71
N SER A 88 -7.24 -2.52 0.73
CA SER A 88 -6.37 -3.68 0.76
C SER A 88 -5.42 -3.68 -0.43
N PHE A 89 -4.21 -4.21 -0.21
CA PHE A 89 -3.19 -4.39 -1.22
C PHE A 89 -2.78 -5.86 -1.24
N THR A 90 -2.87 -6.46 -2.42
CA THR A 90 -2.45 -7.84 -2.63
C THR A 90 -0.93 -7.91 -2.77
N ILE A 91 -0.30 -8.67 -1.88
CA ILE A 91 1.11 -9.02 -1.91
C ILE A 91 1.21 -10.37 -2.61
N ASN A 92 1.63 -10.34 -3.88
CA ASN A 92 1.97 -11.52 -4.64
C ASN A 92 3.43 -11.39 -5.11
N LEU A 93 4.34 -11.49 -4.14
CA LEU A 93 5.79 -11.37 -4.37
C LEU A 93 6.46 -12.73 -4.59
N GLY A 94 5.66 -13.74 -5.00
CA GLY A 94 6.07 -15.13 -5.16
C GLY A 94 7.51 -15.23 -5.63
N SER A 95 8.39 -15.74 -4.76
CA SER A 95 9.83 -15.91 -4.94
C SER A 95 10.41 -15.04 -6.06
N GLN A 96 10.61 -13.73 -5.84
CA GLN A 96 11.42 -12.94 -6.79
C GLN A 96 12.77 -13.66 -6.97
N PRO A 97 13.08 -14.17 -8.18
CA PRO A 97 14.43 -14.61 -8.46
C PRO A 97 15.32 -13.38 -8.31
N LYS A 98 16.43 -13.52 -7.59
CA LYS A 98 17.53 -12.56 -7.62
C LYS A 98 17.99 -12.44 -9.07
N GLY A 99 17.52 -11.42 -9.81
CA GLY A 99 18.01 -11.20 -11.17
C GLY A 99 17.08 -10.38 -12.08
N THR A 100 17.56 -9.18 -12.39
CA THR A 100 17.46 -8.43 -13.66
C THR A 100 16.17 -7.68 -14.06
N LEU A 101 16.37 -6.35 -14.08
CA LEU A 101 16.02 -5.35 -15.12
C LEU A 101 14.61 -4.75 -15.12
N ASP A 102 14.61 -3.44 -14.81
CA ASP A 102 14.02 -2.36 -15.61
C ASP A 102 13.15 -2.84 -16.77
N GLY A 103 11.84 -2.81 -16.55
CA GLY A 103 10.82 -3.04 -17.57
C GLY A 103 10.03 -1.76 -17.79
N GLU A 104 10.61 -0.81 -18.54
CA GLU A 104 9.82 0.22 -19.22
C GLU A 104 8.64 -0.46 -19.94
N SER A 105 7.42 -0.14 -19.51
CA SER A 105 6.21 -0.59 -20.17
C SER A 105 6.05 0.19 -21.47
N LYS A 106 6.50 -0.36 -22.60
CA LYS A 106 6.15 0.18 -23.92
C LYS A 106 4.81 -0.42 -24.34
N VAL A 107 3.81 0.46 -24.46
CA VAL A 107 2.49 0.18 -25.04
C VAL A 107 2.60 0.14 -26.56
N ASP A 108 2.02 -0.88 -27.18
CA ASP A 108 1.86 -0.93 -28.63
C ASP A 108 0.72 0.02 -29.08
N LYS A 109 0.62 0.33 -30.39
CA LYS A 109 -0.29 1.38 -30.91
C LYS A 109 -1.79 1.17 -30.63
N ASP A 110 -2.17 -0.01 -30.16
CA ASP A 110 -3.54 -0.40 -29.80
C ASP A 110 -3.78 -0.45 -28.27
N GLY A 111 -2.84 0.02 -27.45
CA GLY A 111 -3.03 0.18 -25.99
C GLY A 111 -3.08 -1.14 -25.20
N ARG A 112 -2.61 -2.25 -25.78
CA ARG A 112 -2.55 -3.56 -25.09
C ARG A 112 -1.13 -3.83 -24.56
N PRO A 113 -0.97 -4.36 -23.35
CA PRO A 113 0.34 -4.78 -22.84
C PRO A 113 0.84 -6.00 -23.61
N VAL A 114 1.95 -5.86 -24.34
CA VAL A 114 2.61 -6.97 -25.03
C VAL A 114 3.71 -7.55 -24.14
N LYS A 115 3.53 -8.81 -23.72
CA LYS A 115 4.57 -9.58 -23.02
C LYS A 115 5.59 -10.06 -24.05
N VAL A 116 6.71 -9.36 -24.19
CA VAL A 116 7.80 -9.77 -25.07
C VAL A 116 8.51 -10.98 -24.44
N MET A 117 8.21 -12.19 -24.92
CA MET A 117 9.01 -13.37 -24.61
C MET A 117 10.20 -13.40 -25.57
N LYS A 118 11.43 -13.30 -25.06
CA LYS A 118 12.63 -13.63 -25.84
C LYS A 118 12.78 -15.15 -25.85
N SER A 119 12.63 -15.76 -27.02
CA SER A 119 13.01 -17.15 -27.27
C SER A 119 14.54 -17.25 -27.35
N GLN A 120 15.15 -18.18 -26.61
CA GLN A 120 16.45 -18.74 -26.98
C GLN A 120 16.24 -19.87 -27.99
#